data_AF-A0A973X037-F1
#
_entry.id   AF-A0A973X037-F1
#
_cell.length_a   1.000
_cell.length_b   1.000
_cell.length_c   1.000
_cell.angle_alpha   90.00
_cell.angle_beta   90.00
_cell.angle_gamma   90.00
#
_symmetry.space_group_name_H-M   'P 1'
#
loop_
_entity.id
_entity.type
_entity.pdbx_description
1 polymer ?
#
loop_
_entity_poly.entity_id
_entity_poly.type
_entity_poly.pdbx_seq_one_letter_code
_entity_poly.pdbx_strand_id
1 'polypeptide(L)'
;MATTITINVINKSLSLQNFFFFQQPAEYSGGQQVYTNSLYTQALLPNATSGAQLTFTMVLQYYAGVQQQVTPPQVGQSSGQLAAIQAINLTPAPGGAQTNNTTTMTVSPSLGLSVPVSTVGPQAGSFRIVTPIFNPALTAYNAGSAVQALSGAITLSNFVTAQPNTNLDCQPVIKFYVQTGTYTPGTVMNFTSSSINAAICDATPGYTTFNVTYNLNGTWTIQSMAVERLADGSMGLVEKARHSTGPEILANAEVWNEAGSAVISTGSAANFNPPTTITNLSNPGGLAVFNEYQIGPTGGQRRGAMCTGLAGTTGTFS
;
A
#
# COMPACT_ATOMS: atom_id res chain seq x y z
N MET A 1 0.53 9.44 -24.53
CA MET A 1 -0.19 9.74 -23.28
C MET A 1 0.59 9.09 -22.14
N ALA A 2 0.78 9.79 -21.03
CA ALA A 2 1.42 9.21 -19.86
C ALA A 2 0.42 8.28 -19.14
N THR A 3 0.84 7.07 -18.79
CA THR A 3 0.02 6.13 -18.02
C THR A 3 -0.17 6.70 -16.62
N THR A 4 -1.38 6.62 -16.05
CA THR A 4 -1.66 7.07 -14.69
C THR A 4 -2.04 5.89 -13.80
N ILE A 5 -1.66 5.96 -12.53
CA ILE A 5 -2.19 5.12 -11.47
C ILE A 5 -3.30 5.90 -10.78
N THR A 6 -4.47 5.28 -10.64
CA THR A 6 -5.64 5.83 -9.96
C THR A 6 -6.06 4.90 -8.83
N ILE A 7 -6.15 5.41 -7.61
CA ILE A 7 -6.63 4.67 -6.45
C ILE A 7 -7.83 5.41 -5.88
N ASN A 8 -9.00 4.78 -5.95
CA ASN A 8 -10.25 5.29 -5.42
C ASN A 8 -10.54 4.62 -4.08
N VAL A 9 -10.76 5.38 -3.02
CA VAL A 9 -11.02 4.87 -1.67
C VAL A 9 -12.42 5.27 -1.21
N ILE A 10 -13.17 4.30 -0.72
CA ILE A 10 -14.48 4.48 -0.10
C ILE A 10 -14.39 4.05 1.37
N ASN A 11 -14.92 4.89 2.27
CA ASN A 11 -15.03 4.58 3.69
C ASN A 11 -16.43 4.02 4.02
N LYS A 12 -16.54 2.72 4.29
CA LYS A 12 -17.78 2.07 4.77
C LYS A 12 -17.86 1.94 6.30
N SER A 13 -16.89 2.47 7.04
CA SER A 13 -17.01 2.55 8.51
C SER A 13 -18.07 3.58 8.92
N LEU A 14 -18.45 3.59 10.20
CA LEU A 14 -19.44 4.52 10.74
C LEU A 14 -18.87 5.90 11.12
N SER A 15 -17.55 6.08 10.99
CA SER A 15 -16.85 7.29 11.45
C SER A 15 -15.98 7.90 10.36
N LEU A 16 -15.66 9.18 10.54
CA LEU A 16 -14.63 9.84 9.73
C LEU A 16 -13.30 9.11 9.92
N GLN A 17 -12.61 8.82 8.81
CA GLN A 17 -11.31 8.19 8.81
C GLN A 17 -10.31 9.08 8.08
N ASN A 18 -9.07 9.13 8.56
CA ASN A 18 -7.97 9.73 7.83
C ASN A 18 -7.25 8.64 7.07
N PHE A 19 -7.06 8.81 5.76
CA PHE A 19 -6.33 7.87 4.92
C PHE A 19 -5.05 8.51 4.44
N PHE A 20 -3.94 7.76 4.48
CA PHE A 20 -2.68 8.16 3.89
C PHE A 20 -2.15 7.09 2.93
N PHE A 21 -1.37 7.54 1.96
CA PHE A 21 -0.85 6.75 0.85
C PHE A 21 0.66 6.72 0.89
N PHE A 22 1.24 5.57 0.57
CA PHE A 22 2.69 5.41 0.50
C PHE A 22 3.06 4.32 -0.49
N GLN A 23 4.32 4.32 -0.91
CA GLN A 23 4.83 3.34 -1.86
C GLN A 23 5.69 2.31 -1.14
N GLN A 24 5.68 1.08 -1.64
CA GLN A 24 6.70 0.10 -1.31
C GLN A 24 8.10 0.72 -1.49
N PRO A 25 8.98 0.64 -0.49
CA PRO A 25 10.37 1.04 -0.62
C PRO A 25 11.02 0.39 -1.85
N ALA A 26 11.77 1.19 -2.62
CA ALA A 26 12.65 0.66 -3.64
C ALA A 26 13.75 -0.19 -3.00
N GLU A 27 14.32 -1.09 -3.78
CA GLU A 27 15.53 -1.80 -3.38
C GLU A 27 16.75 -0.94 -3.72
N TYR A 28 17.57 -0.65 -2.71
CA TYR A 28 18.77 0.17 -2.83
C TYR A 28 20.02 -0.69 -2.68
N SER A 29 21.00 -0.48 -3.54
CA SER A 29 22.30 -1.12 -3.39
C SER A 29 23.04 -0.60 -2.15
N GLY A 30 23.73 -1.49 -1.42
CA GLY A 30 24.58 -1.11 -0.28
C GLY A 30 23.93 -1.18 1.11
N GLY A 31 22.69 -1.68 1.24
CA GLY A 31 22.11 -2.06 2.54
C GLY A 31 21.83 -0.90 3.51
N GLN A 32 21.72 0.32 2.99
CA GLN A 32 21.42 1.49 3.80
C GLN A 32 19.97 1.45 4.33
N GLN A 33 19.72 2.10 5.46
CA GLN A 33 18.37 2.27 5.97
C GLN A 33 17.53 3.07 4.97
N VAL A 34 16.45 2.45 4.51
CA VAL A 34 15.49 3.08 3.60
C VAL A 34 14.37 3.73 4.41
N TYR A 35 14.11 4.98 4.11
CA TYR A 35 13.00 5.76 4.66
C TYR A 35 11.88 5.86 3.63
N THR A 36 10.65 5.97 4.08
CA THR A 36 9.46 6.15 3.24
C THR A 36 8.74 7.41 3.70
N ASN A 37 8.26 8.21 2.76
CA ASN A 37 7.35 9.31 3.10
C ASN A 37 5.90 8.93 2.82
N SER A 38 4.99 9.55 3.58
CA SER A 38 3.61 9.66 3.11
C SER A 38 3.57 10.51 1.84
N LEU A 39 2.80 10.06 0.85
CA LEU A 39 2.64 10.72 -0.44
C LEU A 39 1.41 11.62 -0.48
N TYR A 40 0.39 11.25 0.29
CA TYR A 40 -0.91 11.89 0.26
C TYR A 40 -1.69 11.53 1.51
N THR A 41 -2.48 12.47 2.02
CA THR A 41 -3.34 12.24 3.19
C THR A 41 -4.61 13.06 3.10
N GLN A 42 -5.75 12.45 3.41
CA GLN A 42 -7.03 13.16 3.49
C GLN A 42 -8.02 12.46 4.42
N ALA A 43 -8.81 13.27 5.14
CA ALA A 43 -9.98 12.82 5.87
C ALA A 43 -11.14 12.48 4.94
N LEU A 44 -11.82 11.35 5.16
CA LEU A 44 -12.94 10.89 4.35
C LEU A 44 -14.10 10.44 5.25
N LEU A 45 -15.25 11.10 5.09
CA LEU A 45 -16.50 10.76 5.78
C LEU A 45 -17.05 9.38 5.36
N PRO A 46 -17.89 8.74 6.18
CA PRO A 46 -18.64 7.55 5.79
C PRO A 46 -19.40 7.76 4.49
N ASN A 47 -19.20 6.85 3.54
CA ASN A 47 -19.83 6.94 2.22
C ASN A 47 -21.35 6.82 2.30
N ALA A 48 -21.87 5.97 3.20
CA ALA A 48 -23.31 5.77 3.38
C ALA A 48 -24.07 7.06 3.75
N THR A 49 -23.42 8.02 4.40
CA THR A 49 -24.04 9.28 4.84
C THR A 49 -23.62 10.50 4.02
N SER A 50 -22.55 10.40 3.22
CA SER A 50 -21.98 11.55 2.50
C SER A 50 -21.83 11.36 0.99
N GLY A 51 -21.86 10.13 0.50
CA GLY A 51 -21.48 9.80 -0.88
C GLY A 51 -20.00 10.06 -1.21
N ALA A 52 -19.17 10.44 -0.24
CA ALA A 52 -17.79 10.84 -0.47
C ALA A 52 -16.92 9.66 -0.94
N GLN A 53 -16.00 9.96 -1.85
CA GLN A 53 -14.94 9.08 -2.32
C GLN A 53 -13.63 9.88 -2.38
N LEU A 54 -12.54 9.24 -2.00
CA LEU A 54 -11.20 9.80 -2.11
C LEU A 54 -10.51 9.26 -3.35
N THR A 55 -9.93 10.12 -4.19
CA THR A 55 -9.18 9.69 -5.38
C THR A 55 -7.75 10.19 -5.29
N PHE A 56 -6.80 9.25 -5.27
CA PHE A 56 -5.38 9.51 -5.43
C PHE A 56 -4.97 9.17 -6.86
N THR A 57 -4.29 10.10 -7.53
CA THR A 57 -3.82 9.91 -8.91
C THR A 57 -2.38 10.36 -9.04
N MET A 58 -1.58 9.57 -9.76
CA MET A 58 -0.22 9.94 -10.13
C MET A 58 0.14 9.44 -11.51
N VAL A 59 1.11 10.10 -12.14
CA VAL A 59 1.68 9.63 -13.41
C VAL A 59 2.63 8.47 -13.12
N LEU A 60 2.47 7.36 -13.84
CA LEU A 60 3.39 6.23 -13.82
C LEU A 60 4.65 6.60 -14.61
N GLN A 61 5.50 7.39 -13.95
CA GLN A 61 6.80 7.82 -14.43
C GLN A 61 7.81 7.56 -13.31
N TYR A 62 8.92 6.91 -13.63
CA TYR A 62 10.02 6.79 -12.66
C TYR A 62 10.74 8.12 -12.58
N TYR A 63 11.00 8.53 -11.34
CA TYR A 63 11.75 9.73 -11.06
C TYR A 63 12.88 9.42 -10.10
N ALA A 64 14.08 9.85 -10.49
CA ALA A 64 15.18 10.04 -9.56
C ALA A 64 14.93 11.35 -8.81
N GLY A 65 15.06 11.33 -7.49
CA GLY A 65 14.90 12.51 -6.66
C GLY A 65 16.03 12.67 -5.66
N VAL A 66 16.34 13.93 -5.38
CA VAL A 66 17.26 14.34 -4.31
C VAL A 66 16.63 15.45 -3.49
N GLN A 67 16.96 15.48 -2.20
CA GLN A 67 16.44 16.49 -1.28
C GLN A 67 17.49 16.88 -0.25
N GLN A 68 17.59 18.16 0.08
CA GLN A 68 18.42 18.63 1.18
C GLN A 68 17.75 18.31 2.52
N GLN A 69 18.50 17.67 3.43
CA GLN A 69 18.03 17.42 4.79
C GLN A 69 18.03 18.72 5.59
N VAL A 70 16.98 18.92 6.40
CA VAL A 70 16.96 19.94 7.46
C VAL A 70 17.43 19.32 8.76
N THR A 71 16.94 18.12 9.04
CA THR A 71 17.32 17.26 10.16
C THR A 71 17.48 15.84 9.64
N PRO A 72 18.21 14.97 10.38
CA PRO A 72 18.24 13.55 10.07
C PRO A 72 16.80 12.99 9.93
N PRO A 73 16.55 12.06 8.99
CA PRO A 73 15.22 11.50 8.78
C PRO A 73 14.68 10.82 10.05
N GLN A 74 13.52 11.28 10.52
CA GLN A 74 12.84 10.74 11.70
C GLN A 74 11.35 10.63 11.45
N VAL A 75 10.73 9.54 11.92
CA VAL A 75 9.30 9.28 11.76
C VAL A 75 8.48 10.45 12.29
N GLY A 76 7.50 10.90 11.49
CA GLY A 76 6.63 12.04 11.76
C GLY A 76 7.23 13.41 11.39
N GLN A 77 8.52 13.48 11.04
CA GLN A 77 9.18 14.73 10.65
C GLN A 77 9.27 14.88 9.13
N SER A 78 9.37 16.12 8.67
CA SER A 78 9.62 16.41 7.26
C SER A 78 10.95 15.79 6.81
N SER A 79 10.98 15.18 5.62
CA SER A 79 12.21 14.60 5.07
C SER A 79 13.20 15.64 4.54
N GLY A 80 12.78 16.90 4.33
CA GLY A 80 13.64 17.97 3.85
C GLY A 80 12.88 19.12 3.20
N GLN A 81 13.61 20.06 2.60
CA GLN A 81 13.05 21.29 2.02
C GLN A 81 13.31 21.39 0.52
N LEU A 82 14.53 21.76 0.13
CA LEU A 82 14.90 21.90 -1.26
C LEU A 82 14.99 20.52 -1.92
N ALA A 83 14.26 20.32 -3.01
CA ALA A 83 14.24 19.06 -3.74
C ALA A 83 14.40 19.28 -5.25
N ALA A 84 15.00 18.28 -5.91
CA ALA A 84 15.09 18.21 -7.36
C ALA A 84 14.69 16.81 -7.83
N ILE A 85 14.09 16.75 -9.02
CA ILE A 85 13.58 15.51 -9.60
C ILE A 85 13.91 15.46 -11.09
N GLN A 86 14.19 14.27 -11.62
CA GLN A 86 14.34 14.03 -13.05
C GLN A 86 13.60 12.76 -13.47
N ALA A 87 12.83 12.87 -14.55
CA ALA A 87 12.19 11.71 -15.17
C ALA A 87 13.29 10.81 -15.72
N ILE A 88 13.31 9.55 -15.29
CA ILE A 88 14.37 8.60 -15.58
C ILE A 88 13.79 7.28 -16.06
N ASN A 89 14.55 6.52 -16.84
CA ASN A 89 14.15 5.18 -17.26
C ASN A 89 14.90 4.12 -16.44
N LEU A 90 14.33 2.91 -16.36
CA LEU A 90 15.02 1.79 -15.75
C LEU A 90 15.97 1.14 -16.74
N THR A 91 17.07 0.61 -16.23
CA THR A 91 18.01 -0.20 -17.00
C THR A 91 17.27 -1.44 -17.51
N PRO A 92 17.35 -1.76 -18.81
CA PRO A 92 16.66 -2.92 -19.37
C PRO A 92 17.25 -4.24 -18.85
N ALA A 93 16.52 -5.33 -19.04
CA ALA A 93 17.09 -6.67 -18.91
C ALA A 93 18.25 -6.88 -19.93
N PRO A 94 19.16 -7.84 -19.69
CA PRO A 94 20.25 -8.14 -20.62
C PRO A 94 19.73 -8.35 -22.06
N GLY A 95 20.35 -7.66 -23.02
CA GLY A 95 19.96 -7.69 -24.44
C GLY A 95 18.83 -6.70 -24.82
N GLY A 96 18.26 -5.96 -23.88
CA GLY A 96 17.29 -4.90 -24.17
C GLY A 96 17.91 -3.60 -24.67
N ALA A 97 17.07 -2.74 -25.26
CA ALA A 97 17.49 -1.44 -25.78
C ALA A 97 17.95 -0.50 -24.65
N GLN A 98 19.05 0.21 -24.88
CA GLN A 98 19.59 1.18 -23.91
C GLN A 98 18.56 2.26 -23.58
N THR A 99 18.52 2.63 -22.30
CA THR A 99 17.62 3.65 -21.76
C THR A 99 18.41 4.72 -21.00
N ASN A 100 17.84 5.91 -20.86
CA ASN A 100 18.44 6.97 -20.05
C ASN A 100 18.24 6.66 -18.56
N ASN A 101 19.16 5.87 -18.00
CA ASN A 101 19.05 5.23 -16.69
C ASN A 101 19.88 5.87 -15.59
N THR A 102 20.65 6.93 -15.89
CA THR A 102 21.60 7.52 -14.94
C THR A 102 21.51 9.03 -14.92
N THR A 103 21.39 9.62 -13.73
CA THR A 103 21.46 11.07 -13.51
C THR A 103 22.59 11.41 -12.53
N THR A 104 23.13 12.62 -12.64
CA THR A 104 24.16 13.14 -11.73
C THR A 104 23.58 14.23 -10.84
N MET A 105 23.78 14.10 -9.54
CA MET A 105 23.40 15.09 -8.54
C MET A 105 24.42 16.24 -8.53
N THR A 106 23.93 17.47 -8.43
CA THR A 106 24.74 18.67 -8.20
C THR A 106 24.35 19.28 -6.86
N VAL A 107 25.34 19.77 -6.10
CA VAL A 107 25.11 20.47 -4.82
C VAL A 107 25.60 21.92 -4.83
N SER A 108 26.32 22.33 -5.88
CA SER A 108 26.85 23.67 -6.08
C SER A 108 26.71 24.07 -7.56
N PRO A 109 26.19 25.27 -7.88
CA PRO A 109 25.75 26.32 -6.94
C PRO A 109 24.41 26.03 -6.24
N SER A 110 23.66 25.01 -6.67
CA SER A 110 22.39 24.61 -6.08
C SER A 110 22.17 23.10 -6.17
N LEU A 111 21.24 22.59 -5.35
CA LEU A 111 20.78 21.21 -5.46
C LEU A 111 20.09 20.99 -6.81
N GLY A 112 20.47 19.93 -7.51
CA GLY A 112 19.92 19.61 -8.83
C GLY A 112 20.22 18.19 -9.28
N LEU A 113 19.60 17.80 -10.40
CA LEU A 113 19.82 16.55 -11.11
C LEU A 113 20.00 16.83 -12.60
N SER A 114 21.03 16.25 -13.21
CA SER A 114 21.24 16.34 -14.66
C SER A 114 20.13 15.62 -15.42
N VAL A 115 19.90 16.01 -16.68
CA VAL A 115 19.10 15.18 -17.59
C VAL A 115 19.70 13.76 -17.62
N PRO A 116 18.90 12.70 -17.50
CA PRO A 116 19.45 11.36 -17.47
C PRO A 116 20.09 10.95 -18.80
N VAL A 117 21.17 10.19 -18.69
CA VAL A 117 21.92 9.60 -19.80
C VAL A 117 21.98 8.08 -19.65
N SER A 118 22.24 7.38 -20.74
CA SER A 118 22.46 5.93 -20.71
C SER A 118 23.87 5.62 -20.19
N THR A 119 23.97 4.82 -19.13
CA THR A 119 25.25 4.25 -18.70
C THR A 119 25.14 2.74 -18.48
N VAL A 120 26.28 2.07 -18.58
CA VAL A 120 26.43 0.68 -18.20
C VAL A 120 26.71 0.57 -16.71
N GLY A 121 26.28 -0.53 -16.09
CA GLY A 121 26.62 -0.87 -14.71
C GLY A 121 25.50 -0.78 -13.67
N PRO A 122 24.41 0.01 -13.81
CA PRO A 122 23.24 -0.17 -12.95
C PRO A 122 22.60 -1.54 -13.24
N GLN A 123 21.99 -2.14 -12.22
CA GLN A 123 21.30 -3.43 -12.37
C GLN A 123 20.02 -3.30 -13.20
N ALA A 124 19.62 -4.37 -13.89
CA ALA A 124 18.35 -4.42 -14.61
C ALA A 124 17.18 -4.07 -13.67
N GLY A 125 16.26 -3.22 -14.13
CA GLY A 125 15.15 -2.72 -13.31
C GLY A 125 15.52 -1.56 -12.37
N SER A 126 16.78 -1.12 -12.33
CA SER A 126 17.20 0.05 -11.54
C SER A 126 17.55 1.26 -12.40
N PHE A 127 17.51 2.43 -11.78
CA PHE A 127 18.20 3.63 -12.25
C PHE A 127 19.31 4.02 -11.28
N ARG A 128 20.25 4.86 -11.72
CA ARG A 128 21.38 5.34 -10.94
C ARG A 128 21.34 6.84 -10.68
N ILE A 129 21.62 7.23 -9.44
CA ILE A 129 21.99 8.60 -9.06
C ILE A 129 23.46 8.61 -8.71
N VAL A 130 24.26 9.37 -9.46
CA VAL A 130 25.69 9.61 -9.16
C VAL A 130 25.78 10.81 -8.22
N THR A 131 26.31 10.61 -7.02
CA THR A 131 26.48 11.69 -6.05
C THR A 131 27.84 12.38 -6.22
N PRO A 132 27.90 13.72 -6.11
CA PRO A 132 29.17 14.44 -6.19
C PRO A 132 29.94 14.27 -4.87
N ILE A 133 31.16 14.81 -4.84
CA ILE A 133 31.86 15.04 -3.57
C ILE A 133 31.15 16.17 -2.82
N PHE A 134 30.80 15.94 -1.57
CA PHE A 134 30.28 16.95 -0.63
C PHE A 134 30.64 16.57 0.80
N ASN A 135 30.50 17.51 1.74
CA ASN A 135 30.73 17.24 3.16
C ASN A 135 29.38 16.96 3.87
N PRO A 136 29.04 15.70 4.19
CA PRO A 136 27.77 15.34 4.83
C PRO A 136 27.62 15.91 6.26
N ALA A 137 28.72 16.31 6.91
CA ALA A 137 28.66 16.95 8.22
C ALA A 137 28.25 18.43 8.15
N LEU A 138 28.42 19.08 7.00
CA LEU A 138 27.96 20.46 6.77
C LEU A 138 26.55 20.47 6.20
N THR A 139 26.32 19.64 5.17
CA THR A 139 25.00 19.51 4.54
C THR A 139 24.78 18.05 4.14
N ALA A 140 23.75 17.45 4.71
CA ALA A 140 23.29 16.12 4.36
C ALA A 140 22.18 16.16 3.30
N TYR A 141 22.12 15.11 2.49
CA TYR A 141 21.13 14.99 1.42
C TYR A 141 20.47 13.61 1.47
N ASN A 142 19.22 13.57 1.01
CA ASN A 142 18.49 12.35 0.71
C ASN A 142 18.51 12.13 -0.80
N ALA A 143 18.58 10.87 -1.22
CA ALA A 143 18.47 10.48 -2.62
C ALA A 143 17.65 9.19 -2.74
N GLY A 144 16.85 9.10 -3.81
CA GLY A 144 16.08 7.89 -4.08
C GLY A 144 14.98 8.07 -5.10
N SER A 145 13.90 7.30 -4.90
CA SER A 145 12.72 7.37 -5.75
C SER A 145 11.83 8.53 -5.33
N ALA A 146 11.34 9.26 -6.33
CA ALA A 146 10.43 10.37 -6.11
C ALA A 146 9.13 10.19 -6.87
N VAL A 147 8.14 10.96 -6.44
CA VAL A 147 6.88 11.12 -7.13
C VAL A 147 6.62 12.60 -7.29
N GLN A 148 5.95 12.95 -8.38
CA GLN A 148 5.45 14.29 -8.61
C GLN A 148 3.93 14.23 -8.58
N ALA A 149 3.32 15.02 -7.70
CA ALA A 149 1.89 15.21 -7.69
C ALA A 149 1.45 16.00 -8.94
N LEU A 150 0.17 15.92 -9.32
CA LEU A 150 -0.37 16.71 -10.45
C LEU A 150 -0.26 18.23 -10.22
N SER A 151 -0.14 18.67 -8.97
CA SER A 151 0.14 20.07 -8.61
C SER A 151 1.59 20.51 -8.87
N GLY A 152 2.47 19.58 -9.27
CA GLY A 152 3.90 19.81 -9.45
C GLY A 152 4.72 19.61 -8.17
N ALA A 153 4.09 19.39 -7.01
CA ALA A 153 4.78 19.13 -5.75
C ALA A 153 5.64 17.86 -5.84
N ILE A 154 6.90 17.97 -5.39
CA ILE A 154 7.88 16.89 -5.38
C ILE A 154 7.89 16.25 -4.00
N THR A 155 7.84 14.92 -3.95
CA THR A 155 8.03 14.17 -2.72
C THR A 155 8.90 12.95 -3.01
N LEU A 156 9.98 12.77 -2.24
CA LEU A 156 10.69 11.49 -2.26
C LEU A 156 9.72 10.43 -1.70
N SER A 157 9.36 9.41 -2.48
CA SER A 157 8.45 8.37 -2.01
C SER A 157 9.17 7.45 -1.04
N ASN A 158 10.41 7.11 -1.36
CA ASN A 158 11.34 6.43 -0.49
C ASN A 158 12.76 6.84 -0.84
N PHE A 159 13.66 6.80 0.13
CA PHE A 159 15.00 7.35 -0.02
C PHE A 159 15.97 6.80 1.02
N VAL A 160 17.25 7.03 0.79
CA VAL A 160 18.34 6.82 1.74
C VAL A 160 19.08 8.13 1.97
N THR A 161 19.89 8.20 3.02
CA THR A 161 20.84 9.32 3.19
C THR A 161 21.98 9.15 2.19
N ALA A 162 22.09 10.10 1.25
CA ALA A 162 23.09 10.09 0.19
C ALA A 162 24.51 10.15 0.78
N GLN A 163 25.39 9.28 0.28
CA GLN A 163 26.82 9.32 0.60
C GLN A 163 27.56 10.09 -0.49
N PRO A 164 28.59 10.89 -0.15
CA PRO A 164 29.36 11.63 -1.14
C PRO A 164 30.20 10.70 -2.03
N ASN A 165 30.33 11.04 -3.31
CA ASN A 165 31.17 10.35 -4.28
C ASN A 165 30.83 8.85 -4.45
N THR A 166 29.54 8.53 -4.57
CA THR A 166 29.05 7.15 -4.73
C THR A 166 28.02 7.05 -5.85
N ASN A 167 27.79 5.82 -6.30
CA ASN A 167 26.68 5.48 -7.16
C ASN A 167 25.57 4.87 -6.31
N LEU A 168 24.40 5.49 -6.33
CA LEU A 168 23.19 4.95 -5.71
C LEU A 168 22.31 4.32 -6.78
N ASP A 169 22.16 3.00 -6.76
CA ASP A 169 21.23 2.29 -7.64
C ASP A 169 19.92 2.06 -6.90
N CYS A 170 18.82 2.45 -7.54
CA CYS A 170 17.47 2.38 -6.99
C CYS A 170 16.61 1.53 -7.94
N GLN A 171 16.05 0.44 -7.43
CA GLN A 171 15.09 -0.41 -8.15
C GLN A 171 13.68 -0.18 -7.60
N PRO A 172 12.86 0.66 -8.27
CA PRO A 172 11.54 1.02 -7.77
C PRO A 172 10.58 -0.16 -7.79
N VAL A 173 9.67 -0.20 -6.81
CA VAL A 173 8.58 -1.16 -6.76
C VAL A 173 7.25 -0.42 -6.90
N ILE A 174 6.46 -0.76 -7.92
CA ILE A 174 5.17 -0.12 -8.21
C ILE A 174 4.02 -0.76 -7.43
N LYS A 175 4.18 -0.81 -6.12
CA LYS A 175 3.16 -1.24 -5.16
C LYS A 175 2.84 -0.07 -4.24
N PHE A 176 1.56 0.26 -4.14
CA PHE A 176 1.07 1.35 -3.32
C PHE A 176 0.23 0.81 -2.19
N TYR A 177 0.30 1.49 -1.06
CA TYR A 177 -0.42 1.14 0.14
C TYR A 177 -1.35 2.27 0.54
N VAL A 178 -2.54 1.90 1.03
CA VAL A 178 -3.47 2.81 1.68
C VAL A 178 -3.68 2.33 3.11
N GLN A 179 -3.53 3.24 4.08
CA GLN A 179 -3.72 2.93 5.49
C GLN A 179 -4.45 4.08 6.19
N THR A 180 -5.14 3.75 7.29
CA THR A 180 -5.72 4.73 8.20
C THR A 180 -4.66 5.38 9.09
N GLY A 181 -4.67 6.70 9.21
CA GLY A 181 -3.69 7.46 10.00
C GLY A 181 -3.50 8.89 9.50
N THR A 182 -2.52 9.60 10.08
CA THR A 182 -2.39 11.06 9.96
C THR A 182 -1.02 11.54 9.49
N TYR A 183 -0.18 10.66 8.91
CA TYR A 183 1.11 11.09 8.37
C TYR A 183 0.91 12.15 7.31
N THR A 184 1.60 13.30 7.41
CA THR A 184 1.45 14.39 6.43
C THR A 184 2.30 14.08 5.18
N PRO A 185 1.86 14.47 3.96
CA PRO A 185 2.68 14.28 2.76
C PRO A 185 4.08 14.89 2.91
N GLY A 186 5.11 14.15 2.50
CA GLY A 186 6.52 14.57 2.65
C GLY A 186 7.10 14.41 4.07
N THR A 187 6.37 13.77 4.98
CA THR A 187 6.90 13.36 6.29
C THR A 187 7.29 11.88 6.27
N VAL A 188 8.39 11.58 6.95
CA VAL A 188 8.88 10.20 7.09
C VAL A 188 7.88 9.40 7.89
N MET A 189 7.55 8.20 7.42
CA MET A 189 6.63 7.29 8.07
C MET A 189 7.30 5.95 8.37
N ASN A 190 6.76 5.23 9.35
CA ASN A 190 7.21 3.88 9.66
C ASN A 190 6.57 2.88 8.68
N PHE A 191 7.30 2.49 7.64
CA PHE A 191 6.79 1.54 6.63
C PHE A 191 6.42 0.18 7.23
N THR A 192 7.28 -0.38 8.10
CA THR A 192 7.07 -1.71 8.68
C THR A 192 5.77 -1.76 9.48
N SER A 193 5.49 -0.78 10.32
CA SER A 193 4.24 -0.76 11.09
C SER A 193 3.03 -0.40 10.22
N SER A 194 3.19 0.53 9.26
CA SER A 194 2.07 1.06 8.49
C SER A 194 1.60 0.12 7.38
N SER A 195 2.50 -0.71 6.85
CA SER A 195 2.19 -1.70 5.80
C SER A 195 1.42 -2.90 6.34
N ILE A 196 1.49 -3.16 7.65
CA ILE A 196 0.68 -4.19 8.29
C ILE A 196 -0.80 -3.83 8.12
N ASN A 197 -1.58 -4.77 7.58
CA ASN A 197 -3.02 -4.63 7.39
C ASN A 197 -3.44 -3.43 6.53
N ALA A 198 -2.55 -2.88 5.69
CA ALA A 198 -2.88 -1.83 4.73
C ALA A 198 -3.48 -2.44 3.46
N ALA A 199 -4.31 -1.66 2.75
CA ALA A 199 -4.74 -2.06 1.41
C ALA A 199 -3.56 -1.99 0.45
N ILE A 200 -3.33 -3.06 -0.32
CA ILE A 200 -2.21 -3.15 -1.27
C ILE A 200 -2.73 -3.04 -2.70
N CYS A 201 -2.30 -2.00 -3.40
CA CYS A 201 -2.54 -1.75 -4.81
C CYS A 201 -1.27 -2.11 -5.60
N ASP A 202 -1.21 -3.35 -6.08
CA ASP A 202 -0.05 -3.86 -6.84
C ASP A 202 -0.20 -3.58 -8.34
N ALA A 203 0.56 -2.61 -8.85
CA ALA A 203 0.56 -2.25 -10.27
C ALA A 203 1.60 -3.03 -11.09
N THR A 204 2.38 -3.93 -10.46
CA THR A 204 3.41 -4.74 -11.14
C THR A 204 2.85 -5.54 -12.34
N PRO A 205 1.64 -6.12 -12.28
CA PRO A 205 1.03 -6.81 -13.42
C PRO A 205 0.50 -5.89 -14.53
N GLY A 206 0.58 -4.56 -14.37
CA GLY A 206 0.07 -3.58 -15.32
C GLY A 206 -1.32 -2.99 -14.98
N TYR A 207 -1.84 -3.22 -13.78
CA TYR A 207 -3.08 -2.58 -13.32
C TYR A 207 -2.85 -1.08 -13.09
N THR A 208 -3.81 -0.27 -13.55
CA THR A 208 -3.70 1.20 -13.51
C THR A 208 -4.80 1.86 -12.69
N THR A 209 -5.87 1.14 -12.38
CA THR A 209 -6.96 1.64 -11.54
C THR A 209 -7.26 0.64 -10.42
N PHE A 210 -7.41 1.14 -9.20
CA PHE A 210 -7.75 0.34 -8.02
C PHE A 210 -8.94 0.96 -7.31
N ASN A 211 -9.99 0.15 -7.07
CA ASN A 211 -11.10 0.55 -6.20
C ASN A 211 -10.90 -0.14 -4.85
N VAL A 212 -10.69 0.68 -3.82
CA VAL A 212 -10.37 0.28 -2.45
C VAL A 212 -11.54 0.64 -1.55
N THR A 213 -12.00 -0.31 -0.76
CA THR A 213 -13.06 -0.12 0.23
C THR A 213 -12.49 -0.40 1.61
N TYR A 214 -12.56 0.56 2.52
CA TYR A 214 -12.36 0.34 3.94
C TYR A 214 -13.68 -0.11 4.56
N ASN A 215 -13.74 -1.37 5.01
CA ASN A 215 -14.95 -2.01 5.50
C ASN A 215 -15.24 -1.66 6.96
N LEU A 216 -16.48 -1.87 7.38
CA LEU A 216 -16.93 -1.61 8.75
C LEU A 216 -16.12 -2.33 9.84
N ASN A 217 -15.62 -3.54 9.52
CA ASN A 217 -14.83 -4.37 10.43
C ASN A 217 -13.32 -4.05 10.40
N GLY A 218 -12.90 -2.96 9.75
CA GLY A 218 -11.49 -2.56 9.65
C GLY A 218 -10.67 -3.34 8.62
N THR A 219 -11.30 -4.21 7.83
CA THR A 219 -10.67 -4.84 6.67
C THR A 219 -10.76 -3.96 5.43
N TRP A 220 -10.03 -4.34 4.40
CA TRP A 220 -10.01 -3.71 3.09
C TRP A 220 -10.53 -4.68 2.04
N THR A 221 -11.20 -4.14 1.03
CA THR A 221 -11.46 -4.84 -0.24
C THR A 221 -10.83 -4.03 -1.36
N ILE A 222 -10.01 -4.68 -2.19
CA ILE A 222 -9.27 -4.08 -3.28
C ILE A 222 -9.72 -4.75 -4.57
N GLN A 223 -10.17 -3.96 -5.54
CA GLN A 223 -10.48 -4.40 -6.89
C GLN A 223 -9.47 -3.75 -7.83
N SER A 224 -8.62 -4.57 -8.44
CA SER A 224 -7.67 -4.14 -9.46
C SER A 224 -8.34 -4.16 -10.82
N MET A 225 -8.33 -3.03 -11.50
CA MET A 225 -9.01 -2.80 -12.78
C MET A 225 -7.97 -2.60 -13.89
N ALA A 226 -8.28 -3.11 -15.07
CA ALA A 226 -7.53 -2.85 -16.30
C ALA A 226 -8.47 -2.31 -17.37
N VAL A 227 -7.94 -1.48 -18.27
CA VAL A 227 -8.68 -1.03 -19.45
C VAL A 227 -8.61 -2.12 -20.50
N GLU A 228 -9.76 -2.58 -20.97
CA GLU A 228 -9.86 -3.59 -22.02
C GLU A 228 -10.98 -3.27 -23.00
N ARG A 229 -10.91 -3.91 -24.17
CA ARG A 229 -11.96 -3.86 -25.17
C ARG A 229 -13.08 -4.81 -24.78
N LEU A 230 -14.28 -4.27 -24.58
CA LEU A 230 -15.49 -5.00 -24.22
C LEU A 230 -16.09 -5.74 -25.43
N ALA A 231 -17.07 -6.59 -25.16
CA ALA A 231 -17.75 -7.39 -26.18
C ALA A 231 -18.45 -6.55 -27.28
N ASP A 232 -18.84 -5.32 -26.94
CA ASP A 232 -19.43 -4.34 -27.87
C ASP A 232 -18.37 -3.55 -28.68
N GLY A 233 -17.09 -3.85 -28.49
CA GLY A 233 -15.97 -3.19 -29.15
C GLY A 233 -15.54 -1.86 -28.52
N SER A 234 -16.23 -1.37 -27.48
CA SER A 234 -15.82 -0.19 -26.72
C SER A 234 -14.67 -0.50 -25.76
N MET A 235 -13.96 0.52 -25.28
CA MET A 235 -12.96 0.37 -24.22
C MET A 235 -13.64 0.62 -22.86
N GLY A 236 -13.43 -0.27 -21.90
CA GLY A 236 -13.99 -0.17 -20.56
C GLY A 236 -13.04 -0.65 -19.47
N LEU A 237 -13.32 -0.27 -18.22
CA LEU A 237 -12.62 -0.79 -17.05
C LEU A 237 -13.21 -2.14 -16.66
N VAL A 238 -12.38 -3.18 -16.66
CA VAL A 238 -12.75 -4.54 -16.27
C VAL A 238 -12.00 -4.93 -15.01
N GLU A 239 -12.72 -5.52 -14.05
CA GLU A 239 -12.11 -6.08 -12.84
C GLU A 239 -11.26 -7.29 -13.21
N LYS A 240 -9.98 -7.26 -12.81
CA LYS A 240 -9.00 -8.32 -13.09
C LYS A 240 -8.61 -9.12 -11.87
N ALA A 241 -8.64 -8.49 -10.71
CA ALA A 241 -8.37 -9.16 -9.45
C ALA A 241 -9.19 -8.51 -8.35
N ARG A 242 -9.57 -9.34 -7.37
CA ARG A 242 -10.15 -8.90 -6.11
C ARG A 242 -9.38 -9.52 -4.97
N HIS A 243 -9.03 -8.73 -3.98
CA HIS A 243 -8.36 -9.19 -2.79
C HIS A 243 -8.88 -8.46 -1.56
N SER A 244 -8.81 -9.11 -0.40
CA SER A 244 -9.14 -8.49 0.88
C SER A 244 -7.94 -8.60 1.81
N THR A 245 -7.61 -7.49 2.47
CA THR A 245 -6.52 -7.39 3.46
C THR A 245 -7.08 -6.75 4.73
N GLY A 246 -6.32 -6.73 5.82
CA GLY A 246 -6.78 -6.16 7.09
C GLY A 246 -6.26 -6.98 8.26
N PRO A 247 -6.55 -6.59 9.51
CA PRO A 247 -6.33 -7.49 10.63
C PRO A 247 -7.09 -8.76 10.30
N GLU A 248 -6.37 -9.82 9.96
CA GLU A 248 -6.96 -11.14 10.04
C GLU A 248 -7.43 -11.25 11.48
N ILE A 249 -8.74 -11.17 11.69
CA ILE A 249 -9.28 -11.79 12.87
C ILE A 249 -9.10 -13.26 12.54
N LEU A 250 -7.92 -13.81 12.86
CA LEU A 250 -7.65 -15.22 12.78
C LEU A 250 -8.88 -15.87 13.38
N ALA A 251 -9.60 -16.63 12.55
CA ALA A 251 -10.81 -17.25 13.02
C ALA A 251 -10.41 -18.11 14.22
N ASN A 252 -10.80 -17.68 15.41
CA ASN A 252 -10.48 -18.36 16.65
C ASN A 252 -11.65 -19.26 17.07
N ALA A 253 -12.72 -19.31 16.28
CA ALA A 253 -13.89 -20.14 16.46
C ALA A 253 -14.24 -20.90 15.16
N GLU A 254 -14.62 -22.17 15.32
CA GLU A 254 -15.17 -23.01 14.25
C GLU A 254 -16.61 -23.40 14.60
N VAL A 255 -17.46 -23.47 13.57
CA VAL A 255 -18.81 -24.02 13.61
C VAL A 255 -18.84 -25.23 12.69
N TRP A 256 -19.03 -26.40 13.27
CA TRP A 256 -19.10 -27.68 12.60
C TRP A 256 -20.55 -28.12 12.48
N ASN A 257 -20.81 -29.01 11.51
CA ASN A 257 -22.11 -29.69 11.44
C ASN A 257 -22.42 -30.44 12.75
N GLU A 258 -23.70 -30.78 12.96
CA GLU A 258 -24.18 -31.52 14.14
C GLU A 258 -23.34 -32.78 14.43
N ALA A 259 -22.94 -33.49 13.36
CA ALA A 259 -22.11 -34.69 13.43
C ALA A 259 -20.62 -34.43 13.79
N GLY A 260 -20.16 -33.18 13.81
CA GLY A 260 -18.76 -32.82 14.07
C GLY A 260 -17.77 -33.26 12.99
N SER A 261 -18.25 -33.64 11.80
CA SER A 261 -17.45 -34.23 10.72
C SER A 261 -16.91 -33.21 9.71
N ALA A 262 -17.52 -32.02 9.61
CA ALA A 262 -17.04 -30.95 8.74
C ALA A 262 -17.25 -29.56 9.34
N VAL A 263 -16.30 -28.65 9.13
CA VAL A 263 -16.45 -27.21 9.40
C VAL A 263 -17.43 -26.63 8.39
N ILE A 264 -18.52 -26.03 8.88
CA ILE A 264 -19.50 -25.31 8.05
C ILE A 264 -19.13 -23.83 7.94
N SER A 265 -18.64 -23.24 9.04
CA SER A 265 -18.23 -21.84 9.09
C SER A 265 -17.13 -21.62 10.13
N THR A 266 -16.36 -20.55 9.96
CA THR A 266 -15.31 -20.07 10.86
C THR A 266 -15.58 -18.62 11.22
N GLY A 267 -15.15 -18.17 12.39
CA GLY A 267 -15.37 -16.80 12.83
C GLY A 267 -14.61 -16.45 14.11
N SER A 268 -15.11 -15.46 14.84
CA SER A 268 -14.41 -14.88 15.98
C SER A 268 -15.30 -14.83 17.22
N ALA A 269 -14.85 -15.44 18.31
CA ALA A 269 -15.52 -15.44 19.60
C ALA A 269 -14.62 -14.81 20.68
N ALA A 270 -15.18 -13.96 21.54
CA ALA A 270 -14.44 -13.38 22.67
C ALA A 270 -14.18 -14.41 23.78
N ASN A 271 -15.09 -15.36 23.94
CA ASN A 271 -14.99 -16.53 24.81
C ASN A 271 -15.97 -17.61 24.31
N PHE A 272 -15.91 -18.80 24.89
CA PHE A 272 -16.81 -19.90 24.56
C PHE A 272 -17.75 -20.22 25.72
N ASN A 273 -18.22 -19.24 26.50
CA ASN A 273 -19.24 -19.49 27.54
C ASN A 273 -20.64 -19.39 26.93
N PRO A 274 -21.63 -20.24 27.30
CA PRO A 274 -23.00 -20.12 26.79
C PRO A 274 -23.69 -18.87 27.34
N PRO A 275 -24.46 -18.11 26.52
CA PRO A 275 -24.52 -18.23 25.05
C PRO A 275 -23.22 -17.71 24.40
N THR A 276 -22.66 -18.49 23.49
CA THR A 276 -21.47 -18.09 22.72
C THR A 276 -21.89 -17.26 21.53
N THR A 277 -21.31 -16.07 21.40
CA THR A 277 -21.47 -15.24 20.19
C THR A 277 -20.24 -15.39 19.30
N ILE A 278 -20.46 -15.80 18.06
CA ILE A 278 -19.43 -15.87 17.01
C ILE A 278 -19.74 -14.80 15.98
N THR A 279 -18.81 -13.87 15.81
CA THR A 279 -18.87 -12.78 14.83
C THR A 279 -18.02 -13.09 13.60
N ASN A 280 -18.21 -12.35 12.52
CA ASN A 280 -17.44 -12.51 11.27
C ASN A 280 -17.47 -13.93 10.71
N LEU A 281 -18.63 -14.60 10.80
CA LEU A 281 -18.83 -15.92 10.22
C LEU A 281 -18.52 -15.90 8.72
N SER A 282 -17.67 -16.84 8.28
CA SER A 282 -17.22 -16.97 6.90
C SER A 282 -18.29 -17.53 5.95
N ASN A 283 -19.31 -18.18 6.50
CA ASN A 283 -20.40 -18.81 5.75
C ASN A 283 -21.71 -18.82 6.56
N PRO A 284 -22.28 -17.64 6.87
CA PRO A 284 -23.52 -17.56 7.65
C PRO A 284 -24.70 -18.20 6.91
N GLY A 285 -24.69 -18.22 5.57
CA GLY A 285 -25.73 -18.86 4.76
C GLY A 285 -25.78 -20.39 4.88
N GLY A 286 -24.71 -21.01 5.40
CA GLY A 286 -24.67 -22.44 5.75
C GLY A 286 -25.27 -22.76 7.12
N LEU A 287 -25.71 -21.75 7.88
CA LEU A 287 -26.26 -21.89 9.22
C LEU A 287 -27.75 -21.56 9.24
N ALA A 288 -28.51 -22.23 10.10
CA ALA A 288 -29.93 -21.99 10.33
C ALA A 288 -30.21 -21.84 11.83
N VAL A 289 -31.11 -20.92 12.17
CA VAL A 289 -31.60 -20.76 13.54
C VAL A 289 -32.42 -22.00 13.90
N PHE A 290 -32.34 -22.43 15.16
CA PHE A 290 -32.94 -23.64 15.72
C PHE A 290 -32.33 -24.98 15.25
N ASN A 291 -31.20 -24.94 14.54
CA ASN A 291 -30.41 -26.14 14.26
C ASN A 291 -29.27 -26.32 15.27
N GLU A 292 -28.87 -27.57 15.48
CA GLU A 292 -27.72 -27.94 16.30
C GLU A 292 -26.41 -27.93 15.50
N TYR A 293 -25.36 -27.46 16.17
CA TYR A 293 -24.00 -27.39 15.63
C TYR A 293 -23.01 -27.79 16.72
N GLN A 294 -21.79 -28.12 16.31
CA GLN A 294 -20.66 -28.14 17.25
C GLN A 294 -19.85 -26.87 17.12
N ILE A 295 -19.59 -26.19 18.24
CA ILE A 295 -18.82 -24.95 18.28
C ILE A 295 -17.63 -25.08 19.24
N GLY A 296 -16.54 -24.39 18.93
CA GLY A 296 -15.36 -24.36 19.80
C GLY A 296 -14.21 -23.56 19.20
N PRO A 297 -13.12 -23.37 19.96
CA PRO A 297 -11.92 -22.73 19.45
C PRO A 297 -11.30 -23.53 18.30
N THR A 298 -10.67 -22.84 17.36
CA THR A 298 -9.97 -23.47 16.22
C THR A 298 -8.94 -24.48 16.71
N GLY A 299 -9.09 -25.74 16.31
CA GLY A 299 -8.22 -26.84 16.75
C GLY A 299 -8.37 -27.27 18.22
N GLY A 300 -9.36 -26.74 18.95
CA GLY A 300 -9.60 -27.05 20.36
C GLY A 300 -10.84 -27.93 20.59
N GLN A 301 -11.23 -28.05 21.87
CA GLN A 301 -12.41 -28.84 22.26
C GLN A 301 -13.70 -28.20 21.78
N ARG A 302 -14.64 -29.04 21.34
CA ARG A 302 -15.93 -28.63 20.77
C ARG A 302 -17.06 -29.04 21.70
N ARG A 303 -18.17 -28.30 21.64
CA ARG A 303 -19.42 -28.68 22.30
C ARG A 303 -20.60 -28.54 21.35
N GLY A 304 -21.64 -29.34 21.57
CA GLY A 304 -22.94 -29.12 20.96
C GLY A 304 -23.56 -27.81 21.47
N ALA A 305 -24.16 -27.04 20.57
CA ALA A 305 -24.95 -25.86 20.89
C ALA A 305 -25.99 -25.61 19.79
N MET A 306 -27.15 -25.12 20.17
CA MET A 306 -28.19 -24.72 19.22
C MET A 306 -27.95 -23.28 18.76
N CYS A 307 -28.04 -23.02 17.46
CA CYS A 307 -28.05 -21.66 16.94
C CYS A 307 -29.36 -20.97 17.33
N THR A 308 -29.36 -20.07 18.30
CA THR A 308 -30.56 -19.36 18.79
C THR A 308 -30.75 -17.99 18.15
N GLY A 309 -29.77 -17.50 17.41
CA GLY A 309 -29.91 -16.28 16.61
C GLY A 309 -28.85 -16.17 15.52
N LEU A 310 -29.24 -15.66 14.36
CA LEU A 310 -28.34 -15.38 13.24
C LEU A 310 -28.68 -14.01 12.64
N ALA A 311 -27.74 -13.08 12.72
CA ALA A 311 -27.89 -11.71 12.22
C ALA A 311 -26.68 -11.32 11.38
N GLY A 312 -26.84 -11.30 10.05
CA GLY A 312 -25.74 -11.04 9.12
C GLY A 312 -24.62 -12.08 9.26
N THR A 313 -23.43 -11.63 9.65
CA THR A 313 -22.25 -12.48 9.90
C THR A 313 -22.07 -12.84 11.38
N THR A 314 -23.09 -12.64 12.23
CA THR A 314 -23.04 -12.95 13.66
C THR A 314 -24.04 -14.03 14.03
N GLY A 315 -23.58 -15.09 14.68
CA GLY A 315 -24.40 -16.18 15.23
C GLY A 315 -24.30 -16.27 16.75
N THR A 316 -25.42 -16.58 17.40
CA THR A 316 -25.51 -16.82 18.84
C THR A 316 -25.89 -18.29 19.08
N PHE A 317 -25.14 -18.96 19.94
CA PHE A 317 -25.26 -20.40 20.16
C PHE A 317 -25.36 -20.73 21.66
N SER A 318 -26.40 -21.46 22.06
CA SER A 318 -26.69 -21.81 23.46
C SER A 318 -26.97 -23.29 23.65
#